data_AF-A0A0F9A8H1-F1
#
_entry.id   AF-A0A0F9A8H1-F1
#
_cell.length_a   1.000
_cell.length_b   1.000
_cell.length_c   1.000
_cell.angle_alpha   90.00
_cell.angle_beta   90.00
_cell.angle_gamma   90.00
#
_symmetry.space_group_name_H-M   'P 1'
#
loop_
_entity.id
_entity.type
_entity.pdbx_description
1 polymer ?
#
loop_
_entity_poly.entity_id
_entity_poly.type
_entity_poly.pdbx_seq_one_letter_code
_entity_poly.pdbx_strand_id
1 'polypeptide(L)'
;MKQEVINKDCLEYMKELPDNYFDLIITDPPYGIDVCKGGTVGGGKLAKVKNYGKCDWDNSIPSKEVFEEMLRVSKNQIIWGGNYFADYLPASQGWLVWNKGQRGFSLADGEMAWTSFDRAMRIFDYPRGVFLADESRCHPYASVRYLERRELFQVDRVTC
;
A
#
# COMPACT_ATOMS: atom_id res chain seq x y z
N MET A 1 10.74 -11.44 19.26
CA MET A 1 9.46 -11.33 18.54
C MET A 1 9.51 -12.31 17.38
N LYS A 2 8.46 -13.10 17.14
CA LYS A 2 8.44 -14.10 16.06
C LYS A 2 7.94 -13.42 14.78
N GLN A 3 8.66 -13.61 13.69
CA GLN A 3 8.22 -13.20 12.34
C GLN A 3 7.91 -14.46 11.55
N GLU A 4 6.87 -14.40 10.74
CA GLU A 4 6.37 -15.54 9.97
C GLU A 4 5.94 -15.07 8.59
N VAL A 5 6.36 -15.80 7.57
CA VAL A 5 6.02 -15.52 6.17
C VAL A 5 5.25 -16.73 5.64
N ILE A 6 4.05 -16.47 5.12
CA ILE A 6 3.17 -17.49 4.58
C ILE A 6 2.99 -17.22 3.08
N ASN A 7 3.33 -18.20 2.25
CA ASN A 7 3.07 -18.15 0.82
C ASN A 7 1.78 -18.94 0.53
N LYS A 8 0.65 -18.24 0.53
CA LYS A 8 -0.68 -18.82 0.28
C LYS A 8 -1.55 -17.78 -0.45
N ASP A 9 -2.60 -18.24 -1.12
CA ASP A 9 -3.65 -17.37 -1.61
C ASP A 9 -4.27 -16.59 -0.43
N CYS A 10 -4.29 -15.26 -0.54
CA CYS A 10 -4.69 -14.40 0.57
C CYS A 10 -6.18 -14.55 0.91
N LEU A 11 -7.04 -14.72 -0.10
CA LEU A 11 -8.48 -14.85 0.12
C LEU A 11 -8.80 -16.17 0.82
N GLU A 12 -8.25 -17.27 0.33
CA GLU A 12 -8.47 -18.59 0.93
C GLU A 12 -7.89 -18.67 2.35
N TYR A 13 -6.76 -18.00 2.60
CA TYR A 13 -6.23 -17.91 3.97
C TYR A 13 -7.14 -17.10 4.90
N MET A 14 -7.64 -15.93 4.47
CA MET A 14 -8.50 -15.09 5.32
C MET A 14 -9.82 -15.79 5.68
N LYS A 15 -10.39 -16.58 4.77
CA LYS A 15 -11.62 -17.36 5.01
C LYS A 15 -11.48 -18.37 6.16
N GLU A 16 -10.27 -18.86 6.42
CA GLU A 16 -9.99 -19.79 7.51
C GLU A 16 -9.83 -19.10 8.87
N LEU A 17 -9.72 -17.77 8.90
CA LEU A 17 -9.46 -16.99 10.10
C LEU A 17 -10.75 -16.47 10.74
N PRO A 18 -10.82 -16.42 12.08
CA PRO A 18 -11.94 -15.80 12.77
C PRO A 18 -11.94 -14.28 12.58
N ASP A 19 -13.06 -13.65 12.91
CA ASP A 19 -13.19 -12.19 12.88
C ASP A 19 -12.17 -11.52 13.82
N ASN A 20 -11.67 -10.35 13.43
CA ASN A 20 -10.71 -9.55 14.22
C ASN A 20 -9.43 -10.31 14.65
N TYR A 21 -9.02 -11.32 13.87
CA TYR A 21 -7.81 -12.09 14.10
C TYR A 21 -6.53 -11.23 14.13
N PHE A 22 -6.43 -10.23 13.24
CA PHE A 22 -5.31 -9.28 13.20
C PHE A 22 -5.66 -7.95 13.87
N ASP A 23 -4.71 -7.37 14.60
CA ASP A 23 -4.87 -6.01 15.13
C ASP A 23 -4.83 -4.93 14.02
N LEU A 24 -4.00 -5.17 12.99
CA LEU A 24 -3.83 -4.28 11.86
C LEU A 24 -3.45 -5.06 10.60
N ILE A 25 -4.09 -4.75 9.48
CA ILE A 25 -3.62 -5.11 8.14
C ILE A 25 -3.01 -3.88 7.47
N ILE A 26 -1.81 -4.03 6.91
CA ILE A 26 -1.18 -3.05 6.02
C ILE A 26 -0.93 -3.75 4.71
N THR A 27 -1.52 -3.24 3.63
CA THR A 27 -1.42 -3.90 2.32
C THR A 27 -1.31 -2.89 1.19
N ASP A 28 -0.70 -3.35 0.10
CA ASP A 28 -0.59 -2.66 -1.19
C ASP A 28 -1.09 -3.59 -2.30
N PRO A 29 -2.42 -3.71 -2.47
CA PRO A 29 -2.98 -4.64 -3.44
C PRO A 29 -2.71 -4.17 -4.87
N PRO A 30 -2.80 -5.05 -5.88
CA PRO A 30 -2.75 -4.63 -7.28
C PRO A 30 -3.79 -3.54 -7.61
N TYR A 31 -3.37 -2.51 -8.36
CA TYR A 31 -4.22 -1.36 -8.70
C TYR A 31 -4.91 -1.53 -10.05
N GLY A 32 -4.55 -2.55 -10.83
CA GLY A 32 -5.14 -2.79 -12.14
C GLY A 32 -4.70 -1.76 -13.19
N ILE A 33 -3.47 -1.25 -13.08
CA ILE A 33 -2.95 -0.17 -13.94
C ILE A 33 -1.89 -0.66 -14.94
N ASP A 34 -1.78 -1.98 -15.13
CA ASP A 34 -0.92 -2.62 -16.13
C ASP A 34 0.58 -2.27 -15.97
N VAL A 35 1.07 -2.00 -14.75
CA VAL A 35 2.44 -1.47 -14.53
C VAL A 35 3.55 -2.35 -15.11
N CYS A 36 3.29 -3.65 -15.22
CA CYS A 36 4.21 -4.68 -15.71
C CYS A 36 4.00 -5.09 -17.17
N LYS A 37 2.91 -4.67 -17.82
CA LYS A 37 2.47 -5.26 -19.11
C LYS A 37 3.49 -5.07 -20.22
N GLY A 38 4.21 -3.94 -20.20
CA GLY A 38 5.29 -3.62 -21.12
C GLY A 38 6.64 -4.28 -20.78
N GLY A 39 6.75 -4.96 -19.64
CA GLY A 39 7.97 -5.59 -19.12
C GLY A 39 9.10 -4.62 -18.75
N THR A 40 8.93 -3.32 -19.00
CA THR A 40 9.91 -2.28 -18.75
C THR A 40 9.29 -1.13 -18.00
N VAL A 41 9.98 -0.65 -16.96
CA VAL A 41 9.57 0.51 -16.17
C VAL A 41 10.66 1.57 -16.27
N GLY A 42 10.27 2.78 -16.65
CA GLY A 42 11.15 3.95 -16.78
C GLY A 42 10.99 4.67 -18.13
N GLY A 43 11.07 6.00 -18.10
CA GLY A 43 11.08 6.82 -19.31
C GLY A 43 12.50 6.96 -19.84
N GLY A 44 12.83 6.27 -20.94
CA GLY A 44 14.19 6.14 -21.49
C GLY A 44 14.95 7.43 -21.84
N LYS A 45 14.37 8.62 -21.61
CA LYS A 45 15.06 9.92 -21.70
C LYS A 45 15.64 10.44 -20.37
N LEU A 46 15.04 10.12 -19.23
CA LEU A 46 15.38 10.74 -17.92
C LEU A 46 15.74 9.72 -16.83
N ALA A 47 15.43 8.45 -17.04
CA ALA A 47 15.78 7.37 -16.11
C ALA A 47 16.19 6.12 -16.87
N LYS A 48 17.11 5.34 -16.28
CA LYS A 48 17.47 4.01 -16.82
C LYS A 48 16.21 3.15 -16.88
N VAL A 49 15.88 2.67 -18.07
CA VAL A 49 14.83 1.67 -18.26
C VAL A 49 15.29 0.40 -17.54
N LYS A 50 14.47 -0.09 -16.62
CA LYS A 50 14.67 -1.39 -15.99
C LYS A 50 13.69 -2.37 -16.61
N ASN A 51 14.22 -3.50 -17.06
CA ASN A 51 13.42 -4.62 -17.52
C ASN A 51 13.11 -5.51 -16.31
N TYR A 52 11.83 -5.59 -15.95
CA TYR A 52 11.32 -6.40 -14.86
C TYR A 52 10.70 -7.71 -15.35
N GLY A 53 10.68 -7.94 -16.68
CA GLY A 53 9.91 -9.00 -17.30
C GLY A 53 8.43 -8.63 -17.41
N LYS A 54 7.74 -9.14 -18.43
CA LYS A 54 6.29 -8.99 -18.54
C LYS A 54 5.63 -9.77 -17.41
N CYS A 55 4.64 -9.17 -16.78
CA CYS A 55 3.94 -9.79 -15.67
C CYS A 55 2.48 -9.31 -15.66
N ASP A 56 1.59 -10.15 -15.14
CA ASP A 56 0.14 -9.93 -15.21
C ASP A 56 -0.50 -9.66 -13.85
N TRP A 57 0.29 -9.56 -12.78
CA TRP A 57 -0.23 -9.42 -11.42
C TRP A 57 -0.95 -8.08 -11.17
N ASP A 58 -0.71 -7.05 -12.00
CA ASP A 58 -1.33 -5.72 -11.91
C ASP A 58 -2.31 -5.41 -13.04
N ASN A 59 -2.83 -6.45 -13.71
CA ASN A 59 -3.77 -6.26 -14.83
C ASN A 59 -5.20 -5.97 -14.37
N SER A 60 -5.53 -6.28 -13.11
CA SER A 60 -6.85 -6.06 -12.52
C SER A 60 -6.76 -5.81 -11.02
N ILE A 61 -7.70 -5.03 -10.49
CA ILE A 61 -7.92 -4.94 -9.05
C ILE A 61 -8.41 -6.28 -8.48
N PRO A 62 -8.08 -6.63 -7.21
CA PRO A 62 -8.66 -7.79 -6.54
C PRO A 62 -10.19 -7.72 -6.46
N SER A 63 -10.87 -8.86 -6.27
CA SER A 63 -12.31 -8.87 -6.10
C SER A 63 -12.73 -8.12 -4.82
N LYS A 64 -13.97 -7.62 -4.79
CA LYS A 64 -14.54 -6.95 -3.60
C LYS A 64 -14.49 -7.85 -2.35
N GLU A 65 -14.69 -9.16 -2.52
CA GLU A 65 -14.64 -10.17 -1.45
C GLU A 65 -13.30 -10.14 -0.69
N VAL A 66 -12.18 -9.88 -1.39
CA VAL A 66 -10.86 -9.75 -0.75
C VAL A 66 -10.86 -8.61 0.28
N PHE A 67 -11.45 -7.48 -0.06
CA PHE A 67 -11.52 -6.32 0.83
C PHE A 67 -12.51 -6.57 1.97
N GLU A 68 -13.66 -7.19 1.70
CA GLU A 68 -14.63 -7.56 2.73
C GLU A 68 -14.00 -8.49 3.77
N GLU A 69 -13.22 -9.49 3.34
CA GLU A 69 -12.49 -10.38 4.24
C GLU A 69 -11.38 -9.67 5.00
N MET A 70 -10.62 -8.77 4.37
CA MET A 70 -9.62 -7.94 5.08
C MET A 70 -10.26 -7.13 6.21
N LEU A 71 -11.41 -6.51 5.95
CA LEU A 71 -12.15 -5.74 6.96
C LEU A 71 -12.70 -6.64 8.07
N ARG A 72 -13.15 -7.86 7.76
CA ARG A 72 -13.67 -8.83 8.73
C ARG A 72 -12.57 -9.38 9.66
N VAL A 73 -11.45 -9.83 9.10
CA VAL A 73 -10.39 -10.52 9.85
C VAL A 73 -9.48 -9.58 10.63
N SER A 74 -9.68 -8.26 10.57
CA SER A 74 -8.79 -7.31 11.25
C SER A 74 -9.52 -6.15 11.91
N LYS A 75 -8.95 -5.64 13.00
CA LYS A 75 -9.52 -4.52 13.76
C LYS A 75 -9.34 -3.18 13.06
N ASN A 76 -8.20 -2.99 12.40
CA ASN A 76 -7.86 -1.78 11.64
C ASN A 76 -7.13 -2.13 10.35
N GLN A 77 -7.15 -1.21 9.37
CA GLN A 77 -6.52 -1.40 8.07
C GLN A 77 -5.87 -0.12 7.56
N ILE A 78 -4.77 -0.29 6.82
CA ILE A 78 -4.14 0.72 5.97
C ILE A 78 -3.96 0.07 4.60
N ILE A 79 -4.70 0.56 3.60
CA ILE A 79 -4.75 -0.02 2.26
C ILE A 79 -4.25 1.02 1.27
N TRP A 80 -3.07 0.80 0.71
CA TRP A 80 -2.49 1.65 -0.33
C TRP A 80 -3.26 1.51 -1.64
N GLY A 81 -3.31 2.59 -2.42
CA GLY A 81 -4.12 2.67 -3.63
C GLY A 81 -5.60 2.87 -3.36
N GLY A 82 -5.99 3.37 -2.18
CA GLY A 82 -7.40 3.51 -1.79
C GLY A 82 -8.28 4.27 -2.80
N ASN A 83 -7.69 5.17 -3.60
CA ASN A 83 -8.38 5.86 -4.69
C ASN A 83 -8.81 4.94 -5.86
N TYR A 84 -8.19 3.78 -6.02
CA TYR A 84 -8.57 2.75 -7.01
C TYR A 84 -9.64 1.79 -6.49
N PHE A 85 -9.92 1.82 -5.18
CA PHE A 85 -10.85 0.90 -4.50
C PHE A 85 -12.03 1.64 -3.86
N ALA A 86 -12.35 2.85 -4.33
CA ALA A 86 -13.39 3.71 -3.75
C ALA A 86 -14.79 3.05 -3.75
N ASP A 87 -15.06 2.15 -4.70
CA ASP A 87 -16.32 1.40 -4.76
C ASP A 87 -16.34 0.19 -3.80
N TYR A 88 -15.19 -0.22 -3.27
CA TYR A 88 -15.04 -1.40 -2.39
C TYR A 88 -14.86 -1.00 -0.93
N LEU A 89 -14.24 0.14 -0.68
CA LEU A 89 -13.93 0.64 0.65
C LEU A 89 -15.00 1.62 1.11
N PRO A 90 -15.45 1.55 2.38
CA PRO A 90 -16.41 2.51 2.89
C PRO A 90 -15.78 3.91 2.97
N ALA A 91 -16.62 4.94 2.94
CA ALA A 91 -16.17 6.31 3.13
C ALA A 91 -15.43 6.45 4.47
N SER A 92 -14.28 7.13 4.45
CA SER A 92 -13.46 7.36 5.63
C SER A 92 -12.90 8.77 5.64
N GLN A 93 -12.79 9.36 6.83
CA GLN A 93 -12.01 10.59 7.04
C GLN A 93 -10.50 10.30 7.14
N GLY A 94 -10.13 9.07 7.45
CA GLY A 94 -8.76 8.62 7.66
C GLY A 94 -8.08 8.27 6.35
N TRP A 95 -7.22 9.17 5.88
CA TRP A 95 -6.38 8.96 4.71
C TRP A 95 -4.91 9.25 5.03
N LEU A 96 -4.03 8.52 4.35
CA LEU A 96 -2.61 8.84 4.29
C LEU A 96 -2.28 9.26 2.88
N VAL A 97 -1.63 10.41 2.74
CA VAL A 97 -1.13 10.87 1.44
C VAL A 97 0.39 10.92 1.51
N TRP A 98 1.02 10.06 0.72
CA TRP A 98 2.44 10.17 0.45
C TRP A 98 2.67 11.23 -0.61
N ASN A 99 3.14 12.40 -0.21
CA ASN A 99 3.60 13.42 -1.14
C ASN A 99 5.06 13.15 -1.57
N LYS A 100 5.29 12.96 -2.87
CA LYS A 100 6.63 12.71 -3.41
C LYS A 100 7.41 13.99 -3.69
N GLY A 101 6.78 15.16 -3.55
CA GLY A 101 7.42 16.48 -3.62
C GLY A 101 7.88 16.94 -5.02
N GLN A 102 8.03 16.04 -6.00
CA GLN A 102 8.31 16.43 -7.38
C GLN A 102 7.00 16.72 -8.13
N ARG A 103 7.02 17.67 -9.09
CA ARG A 103 5.87 18.10 -9.91
C ARG A 103 6.25 18.24 -11.37
N GLY A 104 5.27 18.10 -12.28
CA GLY A 104 5.43 18.45 -13.69
C GLY A 104 5.98 17.33 -14.58
N PHE A 105 5.70 16.06 -14.26
CA PHE A 105 6.02 14.91 -15.10
C PHE A 105 4.83 13.94 -15.17
N SER A 106 4.92 12.92 -16.03
CA SER A 106 3.83 11.97 -16.30
C SER A 106 3.53 10.97 -15.17
N LEU A 107 4.31 10.97 -14.09
CA LEU A 107 4.12 10.07 -12.95
C LEU A 107 3.28 10.78 -11.87
N ALA A 108 2.56 10.00 -11.06
CA ALA A 108 1.78 10.55 -9.95
C ALA A 108 2.66 11.31 -8.94
N ASP A 109 2.17 12.49 -8.53
CA ASP A 109 2.77 13.39 -7.55
C ASP A 109 2.80 12.82 -6.12
N GLY A 110 2.02 11.75 -5.89
CA GLY A 110 1.91 11.07 -4.62
C GLY A 110 1.24 9.71 -4.71
N GLU A 111 1.07 9.06 -3.55
CA GLU A 111 0.26 7.86 -3.36
C GLU A 111 -0.75 8.11 -2.23
N MET A 112 -1.89 7.42 -2.27
CA MET A 112 -2.93 7.54 -1.25
C MET A 112 -3.17 6.17 -0.61
N ALA A 113 -3.29 6.13 0.71
CA ALA A 113 -3.78 4.97 1.43
C ALA A 113 -5.09 5.32 2.15
N TRP A 114 -6.10 4.48 1.94
CA TRP A 114 -7.32 4.49 2.74
C TRP A 114 -7.03 3.85 4.10
N THR A 115 -7.66 4.36 5.16
CA THR A 115 -7.54 3.77 6.49
C THR A 115 -8.90 3.69 7.18
N SER A 116 -9.12 2.65 7.99
CA SER A 116 -10.34 2.53 8.81
C SER A 116 -10.33 3.33 10.10
N PHE A 117 -9.22 4.01 10.40
CA PHE A 117 -9.11 4.80 11.61
C PHE A 117 -10.03 6.03 11.56
N ASP A 118 -10.78 6.25 12.65
CA ASP A 118 -11.59 7.44 12.86
C ASP A 118 -10.73 8.65 13.24
N ARG A 119 -9.97 9.17 12.28
CA ARG A 119 -9.06 10.30 12.49
C ARG A 119 -8.89 11.13 11.22
N ALA A 120 -8.50 12.38 11.40
CA ALA A 120 -8.22 13.28 10.29
C ALA A 120 -7.08 12.76 9.39
N MET A 121 -7.22 12.95 8.09
CA MET A 121 -6.20 12.69 7.07
C MET A 121 -4.83 13.28 7.45
N ARG A 122 -3.76 12.57 7.07
CA ARG A 122 -2.37 13.01 7.22
C ARG A 122 -1.66 12.97 5.87
N ILE A 123 -0.87 14.00 5.62
CA ILE A 123 0.02 14.08 4.46
C ILE A 123 1.45 14.02 4.99
N PHE A 124 2.30 13.24 4.35
CA PHE A 124 3.72 13.21 4.67
C PHE A 124 4.56 13.38 3.41
N ASP A 125 5.62 14.16 3.55
CA ASP A 125 6.57 14.41 2.48
C ASP A 125 7.70 13.39 2.55
N TYR A 126 7.83 12.55 1.54
CA TYR A 126 8.98 11.67 1.40
C TYR A 126 9.44 11.59 -0.05
N PRO A 127 10.37 12.44 -0.49
CA PRO A 127 10.68 12.55 -1.91
C PRO A 127 11.19 11.24 -2.50
N ARG A 128 10.76 10.92 -3.73
CA ARG A 128 11.15 9.68 -4.43
C ARG A 128 12.65 9.41 -4.41
N GLY A 129 13.49 10.43 -4.66
CA GLY A 129 14.94 10.28 -4.65
C GLY A 129 15.49 9.88 -3.28
N VAL A 130 14.91 10.40 -2.20
CA VAL A 130 15.28 10.05 -0.83
C VAL A 130 14.83 8.62 -0.52
N PHE A 131 13.58 8.26 -0.85
CA PHE A 131 13.07 6.90 -0.70
C PHE A 131 13.91 5.86 -1.45
N LEU A 132 14.37 6.18 -2.66
CA LEU A 132 15.20 5.27 -3.46
C LEU A 132 16.63 5.13 -2.91
N ALA A 133 17.14 6.14 -2.21
CA ALA A 133 18.47 6.14 -1.59
C ALA A 133 18.48 5.53 -0.17
N ASP A 134 17.32 5.36 0.46
CA ASP A 134 17.18 4.75 1.77
C ASP A 134 17.39 3.23 1.70
N GLU A 135 18.50 2.75 2.26
CA GLU A 135 18.83 1.32 2.30
C GLU A 135 17.85 0.51 3.16
N SER A 136 17.12 1.16 4.07
CA SER A 136 16.10 0.54 4.93
C SER A 136 14.69 0.53 4.31
N ARG A 137 14.56 0.99 3.06
CA ARG A 137 13.27 1.07 2.36
C ARG A 137 12.60 -0.30 2.24
N CYS A 138 11.32 -0.34 2.61
CA CYS A 138 10.43 -1.48 2.42
C CYS A 138 9.06 -0.93 2.04
N HIS A 139 8.53 -1.19 0.85
CA HIS A 139 7.16 -0.76 0.49
C HIS A 139 6.19 -1.91 0.83
N PRO A 140 4.98 -1.66 1.38
CA PRO A 140 4.39 -0.37 1.77
C PRO A 140 4.78 0.13 3.18
N TYR A 141 5.65 -0.59 3.88
CA TYR A 141 5.92 -0.34 5.31
C TYR A 141 6.77 0.91 5.62
N ALA A 142 7.49 1.46 4.65
CA ALA A 142 8.40 2.59 4.82
C ALA A 142 7.63 3.88 5.09
N SER A 143 6.48 4.05 4.43
CA SER A 143 5.56 5.15 4.68
C SER A 143 4.87 5.03 6.03
N VAL A 144 4.49 3.81 6.44
CA VAL A 144 3.90 3.56 7.77
C VAL A 144 4.94 3.83 8.88
N ARG A 145 6.16 3.32 8.74
CA ARG A 145 7.26 3.61 9.68
C ARG A 145 7.62 5.10 9.74
N TYR A 146 7.54 5.81 8.61
CA TYR A 146 7.74 7.26 8.59
C TYR A 146 6.69 7.97 9.46
N LEU A 147 5.44 7.52 9.41
CA LEU A 147 4.34 8.07 10.22
C LEU A 147 4.48 7.71 11.71
N GLU A 148 4.91 6.48 12.02
CA GLU A 148 5.18 6.04 13.40
C GLU A 148 6.32 6.84 14.03
N ARG A 149 7.46 6.99 13.32
CA ARG A 149 8.64 7.74 13.82
C ARG A 149 8.36 9.22 14.06
N ARG A 150 7.28 9.76 13.48
CA ARG A 150 6.84 11.15 13.64
C ARG A 150 5.67 11.28 14.63
N GLU A 151 5.30 10.19 15.33
CA GLU A 151 4.15 10.13 16.25
C GLU A 151 2.80 10.50 15.60
N LEU A 152 2.72 10.45 14.27
CA LEU A 152 1.49 10.81 13.54
C LEU A 152 0.46 9.68 13.59
N PHE A 153 0.93 8.45 13.83
CA PHE A 153 0.15 7.25 14.10
C PHE A 153 0.87 6.46 15.20
N GLN A 154 0.28 6.33 16.39
CA GLN A 154 0.63 5.23 17.30
C GLN A 154 -0.07 3.97 16.79
N VAL A 155 0.71 3.05 16.25
CA VAL A 155 0.28 1.68 16.04
C VAL A 155 1.10 0.84 17.02
N ASP A 156 0.44 0.20 17.99
CA ASP A 156 1.11 -0.48 19.10
C ASP A 156 1.88 -1.75 18.71
N ARG A 157 2.00 -2.05 17.41
CA ARG A 157 2.93 -3.02 16.81
C ARG A 157 2.70 -3.09 15.29
N VAL A 158 3.65 -2.62 14.50
CA VAL A 158 3.75 -2.93 13.07
C VAL A 158 4.96 -3.82 12.84
N THR A 159 4.71 -5.08 12.51
CA THR A 159 5.76 -6.05 12.16
C THR A 159 5.72 -6.36 10.67
N CYS A 160 6.92 -6.43 10.06
CA CYS A 160 7.11 -6.84 8.67
C CYS A 160 6.94 -8.34 8.45
#